data_AF-A0A8P4GEB8-F1
#
_entry.id   AF-A0A8P4GEB8-F1
#
_cell.length_a   1.000
_cell.length_b   1.000
_cell.length_c   1.000
_cell.angle_alpha   90.00
_cell.angle_beta   90.00
_cell.angle_gamma   90.00
#
_symmetry.space_group_name_H-M   'P 1'
#
loop_
_entity.id
_entity.type
_entity.pdbx_description
1 polymer ?
#
loop_
_entity_poly.entity_id
_entity_poly.type
_entity_poly.pdbx_seq_one_letter_code
_entity_poly.pdbx_strand_id
1 'polypeptide(L)'
;MWLTCVTVELLSLLLVSVLWGCTNPLLKRGTEGIENVTKTNRVSQLLAEVKFLFLNLKYLVPFLLNQSGSLVYYYTLSTTELSLAVPVANSLTFLCTLLTGKLLGEEFGGKQAVAGMFLTMAGITLCVISSVVDKDSGKLNMTQAVQ
;
A
#
# COMPACT_ATOMS: atom_id res chain seq x y z
N MET A 1 11.63 8.54 -23.39
CA MET A 1 12.45 8.05 -22.25
C MET A 1 12.00 8.63 -20.92
N TRP A 2 11.88 9.97 -20.79
CA TRP A 2 11.39 10.61 -19.56
C TRP A 2 9.92 10.33 -19.22
N LEU A 3 9.02 10.34 -20.21
CA LEU A 3 7.61 10.05 -19.98
C LEU A 3 7.40 8.62 -19.50
N THR A 4 8.07 7.67 -20.15
CA THR A 4 8.05 6.23 -19.82
C THR A 4 8.58 5.94 -18.42
N CYS A 5 9.60 6.65 -17.93
CA CYS A 5 10.15 6.46 -16.57
C CYS A 5 9.11 6.75 -15.50
N VAL A 6 8.46 7.93 -15.58
CA VAL A 6 7.50 8.33 -14.55
C VAL A 6 6.19 7.55 -14.63
N THR A 7 5.78 7.11 -15.82
CA THR A 7 4.63 6.19 -15.92
C THR A 7 4.93 4.89 -15.17
N VAL A 8 6.15 4.37 -15.27
CA VAL A 8 6.59 3.15 -14.57
C VAL A 8 6.64 3.38 -13.05
N GLU A 9 7.10 4.53 -12.59
CA GLU A 9 7.11 4.89 -11.16
C GLU A 9 5.69 4.95 -10.59
N LEU A 10 4.78 5.66 -11.25
CA LEU A 10 3.39 5.75 -10.82
C LEU A 10 2.70 4.38 -10.86
N LEU A 11 2.93 3.58 -11.91
CA LEU A 11 2.44 2.19 -11.99
C LEU A 11 2.99 1.33 -10.85
N SER A 12 4.26 1.50 -10.49
CA SER A 12 4.89 0.77 -9.39
C SER A 12 4.29 1.18 -8.04
N LEU A 13 4.08 2.48 -7.80
CA LEU A 13 3.41 2.97 -6.60
C LEU A 13 1.95 2.49 -6.52
N LEU A 14 1.22 2.51 -7.65
CA LEU A 14 -0.13 1.95 -7.75
C LEU A 14 -0.12 0.46 -7.38
N LEU A 15 0.79 -0.31 -7.96
CA LEU A 15 0.90 -1.76 -7.75
C LEU A 15 1.25 -2.10 -6.30
N VAL A 16 2.23 -1.41 -5.69
CA VAL A 16 2.57 -1.56 -4.27
C VAL A 16 1.36 -1.28 -3.39
N SER A 17 0.65 -0.20 -3.67
CA SER A 17 -0.50 0.23 -2.87
C SER A 17 -1.67 -0.75 -2.96
N VAL A 18 -1.89 -1.32 -4.16
CA VAL A 18 -2.89 -2.37 -4.36
C VAL A 18 -2.47 -3.64 -3.63
N LEU A 19 -1.19 -4.05 -3.73
CA LEU A 19 -0.68 -5.22 -3.02
C LEU A 19 -0.92 -5.07 -1.51
N TRP A 20 -0.37 -4.03 -0.89
CA TRP A 20 -0.53 -3.80 0.54
C TRP A 20 -1.99 -3.60 0.95
N GLY A 21 -2.73 -2.81 0.17
CA GLY A 21 -4.13 -2.49 0.47
C GLY A 21 -5.02 -3.73 0.42
N CYS A 22 -4.81 -4.62 -0.55
CA CYS A 22 -5.58 -5.85 -0.66
C CYS A 22 -5.13 -6.91 0.36
N THR A 23 -3.83 -7.03 0.63
CA THR A 23 -3.31 -8.04 1.55
C THR A 23 -3.67 -7.75 3.00
N ASN A 24 -3.80 -6.50 3.41
CA ASN A 24 -4.07 -6.14 4.81
C ASN A 24 -5.40 -6.72 5.35
N PRO A 25 -6.56 -6.54 4.70
CA PRO A 25 -7.81 -7.19 5.13
C PRO A 25 -7.77 -8.72 5.02
N LEU A 26 -7.07 -9.25 4.00
CA LEU A 26 -6.91 -10.70 3.84
C LEU A 26 -6.06 -11.32 4.94
N LEU A 27 -4.99 -10.65 5.38
CA LEU A 27 -4.17 -11.05 6.51
C LEU A 27 -4.99 -11.08 7.79
N LYS A 28 -5.79 -10.03 8.04
CA LYS A 28 -6.71 -9.96 9.18
C LYS A 28 -7.65 -11.16 9.21
N ARG A 29 -8.26 -11.53 8.07
CA ARG A 29 -9.06 -12.76 7.96
C ARG A 29 -8.25 -14.04 8.12
N GLY A 30 -7.04 -14.08 7.55
CA GLY A 30 -6.14 -15.23 7.66
C GLY A 30 -5.69 -15.51 9.10
N THR A 31 -5.71 -14.50 9.97
CA THR A 31 -5.41 -14.64 11.40
C THR A 31 -6.61 -15.03 12.26
N GLU A 32 -7.83 -15.08 11.70
CA GLU A 32 -9.02 -15.51 12.45
C GLU A 32 -8.82 -16.94 12.98
N GLY A 33 -9.06 -17.12 14.29
CA GLY A 33 -8.89 -18.39 14.96
C GLY A 33 -7.52 -18.61 15.62
N ILE A 34 -6.54 -17.73 15.42
CA ILE A 34 -5.24 -17.82 16.13
C ILE A 34 -5.40 -17.73 17.66
N GLU A 35 -6.42 -17.00 18.12
CA GLU A 35 -6.80 -16.84 19.53
C GLU A 35 -7.18 -18.16 20.22
N ASN A 36 -7.56 -19.19 19.45
CA ASN A 36 -7.88 -20.51 19.98
C ASN A 36 -6.62 -21.38 20.20
N VAL A 37 -5.45 -20.91 19.79
CA VAL A 37 -4.17 -21.63 19.91
C VAL A 37 -3.52 -21.28 21.25
N THR A 38 -4.02 -21.87 22.33
CA THR A 38 -3.50 -21.61 23.69
C THR A 38 -2.56 -22.72 24.15
N LYS A 39 -1.36 -22.34 24.63
CA LYS A 39 -0.39 -23.25 25.27
C LYS A 39 0.09 -22.67 26.59
N THR A 40 0.48 -23.54 27.52
CA THR A 40 0.88 -23.19 28.88
C THR A 40 2.19 -22.39 28.96
N ASN A 41 3.10 -22.60 28.00
CA ASN A 41 4.39 -21.91 27.92
C ASN A 41 4.41 -20.89 26.79
N ARG A 42 4.94 -19.68 27.07
CA ARG A 42 5.03 -18.59 26.08
C ARG A 42 5.79 -18.96 24.80
N VAL A 43 6.89 -19.69 24.91
CA VAL A 43 7.67 -20.13 23.73
C VAL A 43 6.88 -21.15 22.91
N SER A 44 6.22 -22.10 23.57
CA SER A 44 5.38 -23.10 22.89
C SER A 44 4.11 -22.48 22.29
N GLN A 45 3.59 -21.42 22.90
CA GLN A 45 2.47 -20.65 22.35
C GLN A 45 2.91 -19.92 21.07
N LEU A 46 4.01 -19.17 21.11
CA LEU A 46 4.55 -18.52 19.91
C LEU A 46 4.84 -19.53 18.80
N LEU A 47 5.44 -20.67 19.12
CA LEU A 47 5.71 -21.71 18.12
C LEU A 47 4.42 -22.29 17.53
N ALA A 48 3.37 -22.45 18.34
CA ALA A 48 2.08 -22.94 17.89
C ALA A 48 1.33 -21.92 17.02
N GLU A 49 1.34 -20.64 17.40
CA GLU A 49 0.80 -19.53 16.61
C GLU A 49 1.54 -19.37 15.27
N VAL A 50 2.87 -19.40 15.30
CA VAL A 50 3.72 -19.39 14.09
C VAL A 50 3.38 -20.59 13.22
N LYS A 51 3.32 -21.81 13.77
CA LYS A 51 2.95 -23.00 13.01
C LYS A 51 1.54 -22.89 12.41
N PHE A 52 0.57 -22.35 13.15
CA PHE A 52 -0.78 -22.10 12.64
C PHE A 52 -0.76 -21.16 11.43
N LEU A 53 -0.04 -20.04 11.53
CA LEU A 53 0.08 -19.06 10.45
C LEU A 53 0.80 -19.61 9.21
N PHE A 54 1.89 -20.35 9.41
CA PHE A 54 2.65 -20.94 8.31
C PHE A 54 1.87 -22.05 7.58
N LEU A 55 1.03 -22.81 8.29
CA LEU A 55 0.18 -23.84 7.67
C LEU A 55 -1.11 -23.28 7.07
N ASN A 56 -1.48 -22.05 7.44
CA ASN A 56 -2.66 -21.40 6.89
C ASN A 56 -2.32 -20.70 5.57
N LEU A 57 -2.59 -21.35 4.44
CA LEU A 57 -2.41 -20.76 3.10
C LEU A 57 -3.18 -19.45 2.91
N LYS A 58 -4.33 -19.27 3.59
CA LYS A 58 -5.10 -18.02 3.53
C LYS A 58 -4.37 -16.84 4.20
N TYR A 59 -3.41 -17.11 5.08
CA TYR A 59 -2.52 -16.11 5.67
C TYR A 59 -1.20 -16.03 4.88
N LEU A 60 -0.60 -17.17 4.55
CA LEU A 60 0.71 -17.24 3.92
C LEU A 60 0.76 -16.55 2.55
N VAL A 61 -0.27 -16.73 1.71
CA VAL A 61 -0.33 -16.10 0.38
C VAL A 61 -0.38 -14.57 0.49
N PRO A 62 -1.34 -13.96 1.25
CA PRO A 62 -1.33 -12.52 1.49
C PRO A 62 -0.03 -12.01 2.13
N PHE A 63 0.57 -12.78 3.04
CA PHE A 63 1.82 -12.40 3.70
C PHE A 63 2.98 -12.28 2.71
N LEU A 64 3.15 -13.27 1.82
CA LEU A 64 4.19 -13.24 0.80
C LEU A 64 3.96 -12.11 -0.20
N LEU A 65 2.71 -11.87 -0.61
CA LEU A 65 2.36 -10.74 -1.46
C LEU A 65 2.68 -9.40 -0.79
N ASN A 66 2.37 -9.26 0.51
CA ASN A 66 2.69 -8.07 1.28
C ASN A 66 4.21 -7.80 1.30
N GLN A 67 5.03 -8.83 1.49
CA GLN A 67 6.49 -8.70 1.46
C GLN A 67 7.04 -8.42 0.06
N SER A 68 6.42 -8.97 -0.98
CA SER A 68 6.78 -8.61 -2.36
C SER A 68 6.52 -7.12 -2.65
N GLY A 69 5.45 -6.55 -2.09
CA GLY A 69 5.15 -5.11 -2.16
C GLY A 69 6.29 -4.26 -1.60
N SER A 70 6.90 -4.68 -0.48
CA SER A 70 8.05 -4.01 0.12
C SER A 70 9.28 -3.99 -0.78
N LEU A 71 9.52 -5.06 -1.55
CA LEU A 71 10.62 -5.10 -2.52
C LEU A 71 10.36 -4.11 -3.66
N VAL A 72 9.17 -4.14 -4.25
CA VAL A 72 8.79 -3.21 -5.34
C VAL A 72 8.84 -1.76 -4.85
N TYR A 73 8.39 -1.49 -3.62
CA TYR A 73 8.46 -0.17 -3.02
C TYR A 73 9.89 0.31 -2.83
N TYR A 74 10.78 -0.56 -2.35
CA TYR A 74 12.20 -0.23 -2.19
C TYR A 74 12.85 0.14 -3.53
N TYR A 75 12.57 -0.63 -4.60
CA TYR A 75 13.05 -0.28 -5.94
C TYR A 75 12.47 1.06 -6.42
N THR A 76 11.18 1.31 -6.18
CA THR A 76 10.52 2.57 -6.57
C THR A 76 11.11 3.78 -5.84
N LEU A 77 11.47 3.63 -4.56
CA LEU A 77 12.12 4.66 -3.76
C LEU A 77 13.51 5.04 -4.27
N SER A 78 14.18 4.14 -4.99
CA SER A 78 15.49 4.45 -5.58
C SER A 78 15.40 5.41 -6.77
N THR A 79 14.22 5.54 -7.37
CA THR A 79 13.99 6.35 -8.59
C THR A 79 13.04 7.53 -8.37
N THR A 80 12.16 7.48 -7.37
CA THR A 80 11.14 8.49 -7.09
C THR A 80 11.46 9.28 -5.81
N GLU A 81 11.12 10.57 -5.79
CA GLU A 81 11.25 11.39 -4.58
C GLU A 81 10.38 10.87 -3.43
N LEU A 82 11.01 10.67 -2.27
CA LEU A 82 10.37 10.20 -1.04
C LEU A 82 9.16 11.05 -0.63
N SER A 83 9.24 12.37 -0.86
CA SER A 83 8.20 13.35 -0.51
C SER A 83 6.88 13.12 -1.27
N LEU A 84 6.95 12.51 -2.45
CA LEU A 84 5.77 12.13 -3.24
C LEU A 84 5.41 10.66 -3.08
N ALA A 85 6.39 9.77 -3.10
CA ALA A 85 6.18 8.33 -3.03
C ALA A 85 5.43 7.93 -1.75
N VAL A 86 5.84 8.48 -0.59
CA VAL A 86 5.29 8.10 0.71
C VAL A 86 3.82 8.54 0.86
N PRO A 87 3.42 9.80 0.60
CA PRO A 87 2.01 10.19 0.71
C PRO A 87 1.10 9.49 -0.31
N VAL A 88 1.56 9.31 -1.55
CA VAL A 88 0.78 8.63 -2.61
C VAL A 88 0.56 7.17 -2.25
N ALA A 89 1.63 6.43 -1.92
CA ALA A 89 1.53 5.01 -1.62
C ALA A 89 0.65 4.75 -0.39
N ASN A 90 0.84 5.52 0.69
CA ASN A 90 0.04 5.34 1.91
C ASN A 90 -1.44 5.67 1.70
N SER A 91 -1.75 6.76 0.99
CA SER A 91 -3.14 7.18 0.74
C SER A 91 -3.87 6.16 -0.13
N LEU A 92 -3.21 5.66 -1.17
CA LEU A 92 -3.77 4.67 -2.07
C LEU A 92 -3.89 3.29 -1.41
N THR A 93 -2.90 2.90 -0.59
CA THR A 93 -2.96 1.69 0.24
C THR A 93 -4.19 1.71 1.13
N PHE A 94 -4.44 2.84 1.79
CA PHE A 94 -5.64 3.01 2.61
C PHE A 94 -6.93 2.88 1.79
N LEU A 95 -7.01 3.54 0.63
CA LEU A 95 -8.17 3.42 -0.26
C LEU A 95 -8.41 1.97 -0.70
N CYS A 96 -7.36 1.27 -1.14
CA CYS A 96 -7.42 -0.14 -1.51
C CYS A 96 -7.80 -1.04 -0.32
N THR A 97 -7.32 -0.73 0.88
CA THR A 97 -7.70 -1.44 2.13
C THR A 97 -9.19 -1.31 2.40
N LEU A 98 -9.74 -0.10 2.28
CA LEU A 98 -11.17 0.14 2.47
C LEU A 98 -12.02 -0.56 1.41
N LEU A 99 -11.63 -0.45 0.13
CA LEU A 99 -12.34 -1.10 -0.97
C LEU A 99 -12.33 -2.62 -0.81
N THR A 100 -11.17 -3.20 -0.49
CA THR A 100 -11.03 -4.64 -0.26
C THR A 100 -11.85 -5.08 0.94
N GLY A 101 -11.74 -4.36 2.06
CA GLY A 101 -12.51 -4.65 3.26
C GLY A 101 -14.03 -4.61 3.03
N LYS A 102 -14.52 -3.61 2.27
CA LYS A 102 -15.92 -3.53 1.84
C LYS A 102 -16.31 -4.69 0.92
N LEU A 103 -15.47 -5.05 -0.06
CA LEU A 103 -15.70 -6.19 -0.96
C LEU A 103 -15.75 -7.51 -0.19
N LEU A 104 -14.95 -7.62 0.87
CA LEU A 104 -14.93 -8.73 1.79
C LEU A 104 -16.19 -8.78 2.67
N GLY A 105 -17.01 -7.74 2.70
CA GLY A 105 -18.23 -7.67 3.51
C GLY A 105 -18.00 -7.24 4.96
N GLU A 106 -16.86 -6.62 5.28
CA GLU A 106 -16.67 -5.97 6.57
C GLU A 106 -17.48 -4.67 6.64
N GLU A 107 -18.18 -4.43 7.75
CA GLU A 107 -18.90 -3.18 7.98
C GLU A 107 -17.91 -2.05 8.33
N PHE A 108 -17.49 -1.29 7.32
CA PHE A 108 -16.60 -0.15 7.54
C PHE A 108 -17.36 1.10 8.02
N GLY A 109 -17.29 1.35 9.33
CA GLY A 109 -16.93 2.65 9.90
C GLY A 109 -17.81 3.87 9.58
N GLY A 110 -19.12 3.73 9.43
CA GLY A 110 -20.08 4.85 9.51
C GLY A 110 -19.70 6.15 8.74
N LYS A 111 -20.10 7.30 9.27
CA LYS A 111 -19.84 8.62 8.63
C LYS A 111 -18.35 9.02 8.60
N GLN A 112 -17.54 8.46 9.50
CA GLN A 112 -16.11 8.79 9.63
C GLN A 112 -15.26 8.11 8.55
N ALA A 113 -15.56 6.87 8.16
CA ALA A 113 -14.87 6.20 7.06
C ALA A 113 -15.10 6.92 5.73
N VAL A 114 -16.31 7.41 5.49
CA VAL A 114 -16.64 8.20 4.30
C VAL A 114 -15.85 9.50 4.27
N ALA A 115 -15.77 10.22 5.39
CA ALA A 115 -14.95 11.43 5.48
C ALA A 115 -13.45 11.15 5.23
N GLY A 116 -12.92 10.05 5.77
CA GLY A 116 -11.54 9.60 5.50
C GLY A 116 -11.31 9.26 4.03
N MET A 117 -12.29 8.68 3.34
CA MET A 117 -12.22 8.40 1.91
C MET A 117 -12.16 9.69 1.09
N PHE A 118 -12.98 10.69 1.40
CA PHE A 118 -12.91 12.00 0.72
C PHE A 118 -11.56 12.69 0.95
N LEU A 119 -11.06 12.68 2.19
CA LEU A 119 -9.80 13.32 2.53
C LEU A 119 -8.60 12.66 1.83
N THR A 120 -8.59 11.33 1.75
CA THR A 120 -7.53 10.58 1.05
C THR A 120 -7.58 10.78 -0.46
N MET A 121 -8.78 10.86 -1.05
CA MET A 121 -8.94 11.24 -2.47
C MET A 121 -8.44 12.66 -2.74
N ALA A 122 -8.70 13.62 -1.85
CA ALA A 122 -8.18 14.98 -1.96
C ALA A 122 -6.63 15.00 -1.86
N GLY A 123 -6.06 14.26 -0.90
CA GLY A 123 -4.61 14.12 -0.75
C GLY A 123 -3.93 13.54 -2.00
N ILE A 124 -4.47 12.45 -2.55
CA ILE A 124 -3.95 11.85 -3.79
C ILE A 124 -4.00 12.85 -4.95
N THR A 125 -5.12 13.57 -5.09
CA THR A 125 -5.29 14.58 -6.14
C THR A 125 -4.25 15.69 -6.02
N LEU A 126 -3.98 16.17 -4.80
CA LEU A 126 -2.92 17.17 -4.56
C LEU A 126 -1.54 16.62 -4.91
N CYS A 127 -1.21 15.38 -4.53
CA CYS A 127 0.08 14.77 -4.87
C CYS A 127 0.27 14.62 -6.39
N VAL A 128 -0.79 14.30 -7.13
CA VAL A 128 -0.77 14.24 -8.60
C VAL A 128 -0.56 15.62 -9.22
N ILE A 129 -1.22 16.65 -8.69
CA ILE A 129 -1.02 18.03 -9.16
C ILE A 129 0.43 18.46 -8.92
N SER A 130 0.99 18.20 -7.74
CA SER A 130 2.39 18.53 -7.44
C SER A 130 3.39 17.84 -8.37
N SER A 131 3.17 16.56 -8.73
CA SER A 131 4.04 15.87 -9.69
C SER A 131 3.95 16.42 -11.11
N VAL A 132 2.78 16.89 -11.52
CA VAL A 132 2.60 17.53 -12.84
C VAL A 132 3.26 18.91 -12.86
N VAL A 133 3.13 19.69 -11.78
CA VAL A 133 3.74 21.02 -11.64
C VAL A 133 5.27 20.96 -11.61
N ASP A 134 5.84 19.99 -10.88
CA ASP A 134 7.29 19.79 -10.82
C ASP A 134 7.88 19.48 -12.22
N LYS A 135 7.20 18.61 -12.97
CA LYS A 135 7.55 18.28 -14.35
C LYS A 135 7.49 19.46 -15.33
N ASP A 136 6.48 20.32 -15.19
CA ASP A 136 6.31 21.48 -16.04
C ASP A 136 7.42 22.51 -15.78
N SER A 137 7.74 22.73 -14.50
CA SER A 137 8.83 23.61 -14.05
C SER A 137 10.20 23.13 -14.54
N GLY A 138 10.46 21.82 -14.49
CA GLY A 138 11.69 21.22 -15.01
C GLY A 138 11.84 21.36 -16.54
N LYS A 139 10.74 21.26 -17.29
CA LYS A 139 10.73 21.52 -18.74
C LYS A 139 11.02 23.00 -19.04
N LEU A 140 10.40 23.92 -18.31
CA LEU A 140 10.57 25.36 -18.55
C LEU A 140 12.03 25.79 -18.33
N ASN A 141 12.65 25.33 -17.24
CA ASN A 141 14.04 25.64 -16.89
C ASN A 141 15.06 25.09 -17.91
N MET A 142 14.84 23.88 -18.46
CA MET A 142 15.72 23.35 -19.51
C MET A 142 15.58 24.08 -20.84
N THR A 143 14.39 24.60 -21.16
CA THR A 143 14.16 25.35 -22.41
C THR A 143 14.85 26.72 -22.36
N GLN A 144 14.95 27.33 -21.17
CA GLN A 144 15.72 28.57 -20.96
C GLN A 144 17.24 28.37 -20.91
N ALA A 145 17.73 27.22 -20.46
CA ALA A 145 19.18 26.95 -20.37
C ALA A 145 19.83 26.54 -21.71
N VAL A 146 19.03 26.26 -22.74
CA VAL A 146 19.48 25.91 -24.11
C VAL A 146 19.45 27.12 -25.06
N GLN A 147 19.05 28.30 -24.57
CA GLN A 147 19.21 29.60 -25.25
C GLN A 147 20.38 30.38 -24.66
#